data_AF-A0A6G5ABC7-F1
#
_entry.id   AF-A0A6G5ABC7-F1
#
_cell.length_a   1.000
_cell.length_b   1.000
_cell.length_c   1.000
_cell.angle_alpha   90.00
_cell.angle_beta   90.00
_cell.angle_gamma   90.00
#
_symmetry.space_group_name_H-M   'P 1'
#
loop_
_entity.id
_entity.type
_entity.pdbx_description
1 polymer ?
#
loop_
_entity_poly.entity_id
_entity_poly.type
_entity_poly.pdbx_seq_one_letter_code
_entity_poly.pdbx_strand_id
1 'polypeptide(L)'
;YVLGNIIKSHNFSMTRCKQALGWEQLVTRRAKQRLKLFHDVYLSRTCIPRDSYIFPSHYVSERVDHIYEVREYRCKTAAFSNSFFLKTVSQWNRLPSAIVPAVGSDSFFPLLESSELFS
;
A
#
# COMPACT_ATOMS: atom_id res chain seq x y z
N TYR A 1 -26.44 19.13 -9.36
CA TYR A 1 -24.98 19.39 -9.28
C TYR A 1 -24.58 20.30 -10.42
N VAL A 2 -24.46 21.60 -10.16
CA VAL A 2 -24.02 22.58 -11.17
C VAL A 2 -22.57 22.91 -10.86
N LEU A 3 -21.62 22.19 -11.45
CA LEU A 3 -20.25 22.69 -11.60
C LEU A 3 -20.24 23.67 -12.79
N GLY A 4 -20.97 24.77 -12.62
CA GLY A 4 -21.01 25.87 -13.55
C GLY A 4 -19.67 26.60 -13.48
N ASN A 5 -18.98 26.62 -14.60
CA ASN A 5 -17.81 27.47 -14.85
C ASN A 5 -16.68 27.30 -13.84
N ILE A 6 -15.97 26.16 -13.92
CA ILE A 6 -14.56 26.14 -13.54
C ILE A 6 -13.82 26.99 -14.58
N ILE A 7 -13.83 28.30 -14.35
CA ILE A 7 -12.81 29.20 -14.84
C ILE A 7 -11.50 28.49 -14.47
N LYS A 8 -10.64 28.22 -15.45
CA LYS A 8 -9.28 27.73 -15.22
C LYS A 8 -8.50 28.82 -14.47
N SER A 9 -8.84 29.02 -13.22
CA SER A 9 -8.08 29.79 -12.25
C SER A 9 -6.73 29.11 -12.16
N HIS A 10 -5.67 29.87 -12.35
CA HIS A 10 -4.28 29.40 -12.24
C HIS A 10 -3.97 28.72 -10.89
N ASN A 11 -4.86 28.85 -9.89
CA ASN A 11 -4.76 28.25 -8.56
C ASN A 11 -5.76 27.11 -8.28
N PHE A 12 -6.51 26.64 -9.28
CA PHE A 12 -7.42 25.51 -9.11
C PHE A 12 -6.65 24.19 -9.01
N SER A 13 -6.56 23.63 -7.79
CA SER A 13 -5.92 22.35 -7.54
C SER A 13 -6.97 21.31 -7.13
N MET A 14 -7.10 20.25 -7.94
CA MET A 14 -7.96 19.11 -7.61
C MET A 14 -7.57 18.45 -6.29
N THR A 15 -6.30 18.52 -5.89
CA THR A 15 -5.84 18.02 -4.58
C THR A 15 -6.46 18.82 -3.45
N ARG A 16 -6.47 20.16 -3.54
CA ARG A 16 -7.07 21.05 -2.53
C ARG A 16 -8.58 20.88 -2.46
N CYS A 17 -9.26 20.74 -3.60
CA CYS A 17 -10.70 20.49 -3.62
C CYS A 17 -11.06 19.16 -2.95
N LYS A 18 -10.30 18.09 -3.22
CA LYS A 18 -10.51 16.79 -2.59
C LYS A 18 -10.28 16.85 -1.08
N GLN A 19 -9.24 17.57 -0.64
CA GLN A 19 -8.99 17.80 0.79
C GLN A 19 -10.14 18.58 1.46
N ALA A 20 -10.66 19.64 0.82
CA ALA A 20 -11.78 20.42 1.34
C ALA A 20 -13.08 19.60 1.44
N LEU A 21 -13.25 18.61 0.57
CA LEU A 21 -14.36 17.66 0.60
C LEU A 21 -14.15 16.50 1.59
N GLY A 22 -13.03 16.47 2.31
CA GLY A 22 -12.66 15.35 3.20
C GLY A 22 -12.39 14.05 2.45
N TRP A 23 -12.13 14.09 1.14
CA TRP A 23 -11.85 12.89 0.36
C TRP A 23 -10.42 12.42 0.57
N GLU A 24 -10.27 11.10 0.63
CA GLU A 24 -8.98 10.46 0.73
C GLU A 24 -8.03 10.91 -0.40
N GLN A 25 -6.78 11.21 -0.02
CA GLN A 25 -5.77 11.62 -0.98
C GLN A 25 -5.43 10.49 -1.95
N LEU A 26 -5.08 10.87 -3.19
CA LEU A 26 -4.71 9.90 -4.23
C LEU A 26 -3.52 9.02 -3.82
N VAL A 27 -2.59 9.56 -3.03
CA VAL A 27 -1.41 8.85 -2.53
C VAL A 27 -1.83 7.71 -1.59
N THR A 28 -2.70 7.99 -0.63
CA THR A 28 -3.25 7.02 0.32
C THR A 28 -4.00 5.92 -0.42
N ARG A 29 -4.88 6.31 -1.33
CA ARG A 29 -5.69 5.37 -2.11
C ARG A 29 -4.85 4.45 -3.00
N ARG A 30 -3.80 4.98 -3.62
CA ARG A 30 -2.80 4.18 -4.37
C ARG A 30 -2.01 3.26 -3.44
N ALA A 31 -1.65 3.69 -2.24
CA ALA A 31 -0.95 2.85 -1.27
C ALA A 31 -1.81 1.64 -0.86
N LYS A 32 -3.08 1.87 -0.51
CA LYS A 32 -4.06 0.80 -0.20
C LYS A 32 -4.19 -0.21 -1.35
N GLN A 33 -4.36 0.26 -2.58
CA GLN A 33 -4.47 -0.62 -3.75
C GLN A 33 -3.21 -1.45 -3.99
N ARG A 34 -2.02 -0.88 -3.79
CA ARG A 34 -0.76 -1.63 -3.93
C ARG A 34 -0.63 -2.70 -2.87
N LEU A 35 -0.96 -2.40 -1.61
CA LEU A 35 -0.96 -3.38 -0.54
C LEU A 35 -1.98 -4.49 -0.79
N LYS A 36 -3.16 -4.18 -1.33
CA LYS A 36 -4.15 -5.18 -1.73
C LYS A 36 -3.60 -6.12 -2.79
N LEU A 37 -3.03 -5.57 -3.86
CA LEU A 37 -2.43 -6.38 -4.92
C LEU A 37 -1.28 -7.24 -4.37
N PHE A 38 -0.46 -6.69 -3.48
CA PHE A 38 0.64 -7.43 -2.86
C PHE A 38 0.14 -8.58 -1.97
N HIS A 39 -0.94 -8.37 -1.21
CA HIS A 39 -1.63 -9.41 -0.45
C HIS A 39 -2.12 -10.54 -1.37
N ASP A 40 -2.75 -10.19 -2.50
CA ASP A 40 -3.23 -11.16 -3.48
C ASP A 40 -2.08 -11.96 -4.12
N VAL A 41 -0.93 -11.31 -4.40
CA VAL A 41 0.30 -11.99 -4.87
C VAL A 41 0.89 -12.87 -3.78
N TYR A 42 0.91 -12.41 -2.53
CA TYR A 42 1.43 -13.16 -1.38
C TYR A 42 0.63 -14.44 -1.10
N LEU A 43 -0.69 -14.40 -1.31
CA LEU A 43 -1.57 -15.56 -1.21
C LEU A 43 -1.63 -16.41 -2.50
N SER A 44 -0.79 -16.11 -3.50
CA SER A 44 -0.77 -16.79 -4.81
C SER A 44 -2.12 -16.82 -5.52
N ARG A 45 -2.93 -15.76 -5.34
CA ARG A 45 -4.26 -15.60 -5.99
C ARG A 45 -4.19 -14.94 -7.36
N THR A 46 -2.99 -14.57 -7.79
CA THR A 46 -2.72 -13.93 -9.06
C THR A 46 -1.82 -14.82 -9.91
N CYS A 47 -1.77 -14.58 -11.22
CA CYS A 47 -0.86 -15.30 -12.11
C CYS A 47 0.62 -14.89 -11.95
N ILE A 48 0.95 -14.05 -10.96
CA ILE A 48 2.33 -13.60 -10.70
C ILE A 48 3.03 -14.66 -9.84
N PRO A 49 4.19 -15.19 -10.25
CA PRO A 49 4.89 -16.21 -9.49
C PRO A 49 5.47 -15.62 -8.20
N ARG A 50 4.79 -15.88 -7.07
CA ARG A 50 5.19 -15.42 -5.73
C ARG A 50 6.67 -15.70 -5.44
N ASP A 51 7.13 -16.92 -5.70
CA ASP A 51 8.47 -17.37 -5.33
C ASP A 51 9.60 -16.68 -6.10
N SER A 52 9.27 -15.98 -7.20
CA SER A 52 10.24 -15.15 -7.95
C SER A 52 10.38 -13.74 -7.38
N TYR A 53 9.38 -13.26 -6.63
CA TYR A 53 9.27 -11.84 -6.22
C TYR A 53 9.05 -11.62 -4.72
N ILE A 54 8.84 -12.66 -3.93
CA ILE A 54 8.59 -12.55 -2.49
C ILE A 54 9.44 -13.61 -1.80
N PHE A 55 10.38 -13.15 -0.98
CA PHE A 55 11.27 -14.01 -0.22
C PHE A 55 11.03 -13.77 1.27
N PRO A 56 10.99 -14.82 2.11
CA PRO A 56 10.92 -14.64 3.55
C PRO A 56 12.18 -13.92 4.05
N SER A 57 12.02 -13.12 5.11
CA SER A 57 13.17 -12.55 5.81
C SER A 57 14.09 -13.66 6.30
N HIS A 58 15.41 -13.42 6.28
CA HIS A 58 16.39 -14.37 6.81
C HIS A 58 16.35 -14.43 8.35
N TYR A 59 15.86 -13.37 8.97
CA TYR A 59 15.76 -13.21 10.40
C TYR A 59 14.50 -12.39 10.72
N VAL A 60 13.72 -12.86 11.69
CA VAL A 60 12.53 -12.17 12.20
C VAL A 60 12.73 -12.01 13.70
N SER A 61 12.80 -10.78 14.18
CA SER A 61 12.84 -10.50 15.62
C SER A 61 11.43 -10.52 16.19
N GLU A 62 11.07 -11.49 17.04
CA GLU A 62 9.73 -11.55 17.64
C GLU A 62 9.31 -10.27 18.40
N ARG A 63 10.27 -9.44 18.80
CA ARG A 63 10.01 -8.19 19.54
C ARG A 63 9.71 -6.99 18.64
N VAL A 64 10.11 -7.04 17.37
CA VAL A 64 10.11 -5.88 16.46
C VAL A 64 9.39 -6.20 15.16
N ASP A 65 9.55 -7.43 14.68
CA ASP A 65 9.11 -7.88 13.37
C ASP A 65 7.96 -8.87 13.50
N HIS A 66 7.08 -8.87 12.51
CA HIS A 66 5.99 -9.83 12.45
C HIS A 66 6.37 -11.07 11.62
N ILE A 67 5.74 -12.22 11.93
CA ILE A 67 6.03 -13.52 11.30
C ILE A 67 5.90 -13.50 9.76
N TYR A 68 5.09 -12.59 9.21
CA TYR A 68 4.86 -12.44 7.77
C TYR A 68 5.77 -11.43 7.07
N GLU A 69 6.90 -11.08 7.68
CA GLU A 69 7.83 -10.11 7.12
C GLU A 69 8.46 -10.63 5.82
N VAL A 70 8.49 -9.76 4.82
CA VAL A 70 9.09 -10.06 3.51
C VAL A 70 10.45 -9.40 3.44
N ARG A 71 11.42 -10.11 2.89
CA ARG A 71 12.77 -9.59 2.69
C ARG A 71 12.75 -8.33 1.84
N GLU A 72 13.35 -7.26 2.34
CA GLU A 72 13.56 -6.05 1.55
C GLU A 72 14.58 -6.27 0.43
N TYR A 73 14.29 -5.70 -0.72
CA TYR A 73 15.18 -5.69 -1.88
C TYR A 73 16.27 -4.64 -1.73
N ARG A 74 17.49 -4.99 -2.12
CA ARG A 74 18.56 -4.00 -2.27
C ARG A 74 18.41 -3.27 -3.60
N CYS A 75 18.23 -1.95 -3.56
CA CYS A 75 18.21 -1.10 -4.74
C CYS A 75 19.34 -0.05 -4.70
N LYS A 76 19.89 0.27 -5.88
CA LYS A 76 20.92 1.31 -6.04
C LYS A 76 20.40 2.58 -6.72
N THR A 77 19.19 2.54 -7.31
CA THR A 77 18.61 3.65 -8.07
C THR A 77 17.24 4.04 -7.53
N ALA A 78 16.92 5.34 -7.60
CA ALA A 78 15.62 5.86 -7.18
C ALA A 78 14.46 5.34 -8.07
N ALA A 79 14.73 5.03 -9.34
CA ALA A 79 13.73 4.44 -10.23
C ALA A 79 13.34 3.04 -9.76
N PHE A 80 14.33 2.21 -9.38
CA PHE A 80 14.08 0.87 -8.90
C PHE A 80 13.47 0.87 -7.50
N SER A 81 13.91 1.74 -6.59
CA SER A 81 13.31 1.86 -5.25
C SER A 81 11.84 2.28 -5.28
N ASN A 82 11.42 3.04 -6.31
CA ASN A 82 10.03 3.43 -6.51
C ASN A 82 9.19 2.41 -7.29
N SER A 83 9.78 1.27 -7.69
CA SER A 83 9.05 0.18 -8.34
C SER A 83 8.07 -0.48 -7.37
N PHE A 84 7.09 -1.19 -7.93
CA PHE A 84 5.98 -1.77 -7.18
C PHE A 84 6.42 -2.60 -5.96
N PHE A 85 7.24 -3.64 -6.17
CA PHE A 85 7.63 -4.57 -5.10
C PHE A 85 8.41 -3.88 -3.98
N LEU A 86 9.46 -3.13 -4.31
CA LEU A 86 10.31 -2.48 -3.31
C LEU A 86 9.52 -1.53 -2.42
N LYS A 87 8.71 -0.67 -3.06
CA LYS A 87 7.92 0.32 -2.34
C LYS A 87 6.79 -0.31 -1.53
N THR A 88 6.26 -1.45 -1.96
CA THR A 88 5.15 -2.12 -1.29
C THR A 88 5.63 -3.05 -0.18
N VAL A 89 6.77 -3.73 -0.33
CA VAL A 89 7.40 -4.57 0.71
C VAL A 89 7.72 -3.73 1.96
N SER A 90 8.31 -2.54 1.78
CA SER A 90 8.59 -1.66 2.91
C SER A 90 7.31 -1.18 3.62
N GLN A 91 6.20 -0.99 2.89
CA GLN A 91 4.90 -0.67 3.49
C GLN A 91 4.29 -1.90 4.18
N TRP A 92 4.44 -3.08 3.58
CA TRP A 92 3.94 -4.34 4.09
C TRP A 92 4.58 -4.71 5.43
N ASN A 93 5.91 -4.61 5.54
CA ASN A 93 6.64 -4.93 6.77
C ASN A 93 6.33 -3.97 7.93
N ARG A 94 5.72 -2.80 7.64
CA ARG A 94 5.25 -1.86 8.66
C ARG A 94 3.81 -2.16 9.12
N LEU A 95 3.12 -3.09 8.48
CA LEU A 95 1.76 -3.45 8.88
C LEU A 95 1.77 -4.24 10.19
N PRO A 96 0.80 -4.02 11.07
CA PRO A 96 0.60 -4.89 12.24
C PRO A 96 0.40 -6.35 11.84
N SER A 97 0.98 -7.25 12.64
CA SER A 97 0.84 -8.71 12.47
C SER A 97 -0.61 -9.19 12.46
N ALA A 98 -1.54 -8.43 13.03
CA ALA A 98 -2.97 -8.74 13.07
C ALA A 98 -3.66 -8.60 11.70
N ILE A 99 -3.13 -7.79 10.78
CA ILE A 99 -3.77 -7.47 9.50
C ILE A 99 -3.30 -8.43 8.39
N VAL A 100 -2.03 -8.81 8.44
CA VAL A 100 -1.40 -9.66 7.42
C VAL A 100 -2.03 -11.05 7.24
N PRO A 101 -2.46 -11.79 8.28
CA PRO A 101 -3.04 -13.12 8.12
C PRO A 101 -4.48 -13.11 7.58
N ALA A 102 -5.05 -11.93 7.27
CA ALA A 102 -6.40 -11.84 6.72
C ALA A 102 -6.52 -12.75 5.49
N VAL A 103 -7.39 -13.76 5.58
CA VAL A 103 -7.52 -14.82 4.58
C VAL A 103 -8.13 -14.30 3.28
N GLY A 104 -8.73 -13.10 3.25
CA GLY A 104 -9.48 -12.59 2.10
C GLY A 104 -9.19 -11.13 1.78
N SER A 105 -9.20 -10.79 0.49
CA SER A 105 -9.05 -9.40 0.02
C SER A 105 -10.21 -8.50 0.49
N ASP A 106 -11.39 -9.09 0.75
CA ASP A 106 -12.58 -8.39 1.22
C ASP A 106 -12.49 -8.01 2.71
N SER A 107 -11.82 -8.81 3.54
CA SER A 107 -11.56 -8.48 4.95
C SER A 107 -10.30 -7.65 5.15
N PHE A 108 -9.34 -7.73 4.21
CA PHE A 108 -8.09 -7.00 4.27
C PHE A 108 -8.27 -5.47 4.14
N PHE A 109 -9.15 -5.00 3.25
CA PHE A 109 -9.37 -3.56 3.06
C PHE A 109 -9.90 -2.83 4.31
N PRO A 110 -10.98 -3.29 4.96
CA PRO A 110 -11.46 -2.66 6.19
C PRO A 110 -10.42 -2.67 7.31
N LEU A 111 -9.63 -3.75 7.45
CA LEU A 111 -8.55 -3.83 8.43
C LEU A 111 -7.46 -2.79 8.16
N LEU A 112 -7.16 -2.51 6.89
CA LEU A 112 -6.22 -1.49 6.46
C LEU A 112 -6.67 -0.07 6.83
N GLU A 113 -7.97 0.21 6.75
CA GLU A 113 -8.53 1.53 7.12
C GLU A 113 -8.51 1.77 8.62
N SER A 114 -8.65 0.71 9.41
CA SER A 114 -8.54 0.78 10.87
C SER A 114 -7.10 0.96 11.38
N SER A 115 -6.09 0.84 10.49
CA SER A 115 -4.68 1.02 10.88
C SER A 115 -4.29 2.51 10.88
N GLU A 116 -3.64 2.96 11.95
CA GLU A 116 -3.20 4.36 12.13
C GLU A 116 -2.18 4.85 11.09
N LEU A 117 -1.71 3.98 10.18
CA LEU A 117 -0.73 4.30 9.15
C LEU A 117 -1.26 5.27 8.07
N PHE A 118 -2.57 5.53 8.04
CA PHE A 118 -3.23 6.36 7.02
C PHE A 118 -4.17 7.44 7.59
N SER A 119 -4.13 7.68 8.91
CA SER A 119 -4.82 8.80 9.60
C SER A 119 -4.04 10.10 9.41
#